data_AF-A0ABD2JV29-F1
#
_entry.id   AF-A0ABD2JV29-F1
#
_cell.length_a   1.000
_cell.length_b   1.000
_cell.length_c   1.000
_cell.angle_alpha   90.00
_cell.angle_beta   90.00
_cell.angle_gamma   90.00
#
_symmetry.space_group_name_H-M   'P 1'
#
loop_
_entity.id
_entity.type
_entity.pdbx_description
1 polymer ?
#
loop_
_entity_poly.entity_id
_entity_poly.type
_entity_poly.pdbx_seq_one_letter_code
_entity_poly.pdbx_strand_id
1 'polypeptide(L)'
;MPFFPNFPLFRCSPQLHRFRPAPLSLSFRRAISLSVVHRKGHSHWQNTKDVKAKNDAIRASGLNEMMKQTRKAVKDGYDPKTNRRLQKIMEDMKKQSLPLDKFRTFLEKLKQNAPKEDENKE
;
A
#
# COMPACT_ATOMS: atom_id res chain seq x y z
N MET A 1 -11.68 -17.48 -13.72
CA MET A 1 -11.51 -17.94 -12.33
C MET A 1 -10.09 -18.44 -12.15
N PRO A 2 -9.20 -17.79 -11.39
CA PRO A 2 -7.92 -18.38 -11.05
C PRO A 2 -8.02 -19.26 -9.80
N PHE A 3 -7.54 -20.48 -9.98
CA PHE A 3 -7.26 -21.53 -9.00
C PHE A 3 -6.47 -20.98 -7.79
N PHE A 4 -6.99 -21.17 -6.58
CA PHE A 4 -6.22 -21.04 -5.35
C PHE A 4 -5.44 -22.34 -5.10
N PRO A 5 -4.09 -22.31 -4.97
CA PRO A 5 -3.37 -23.47 -4.45
C PRO A 5 -3.56 -23.59 -2.93
N ASN A 6 -3.81 -24.82 -2.54
CA ASN A 6 -4.09 -25.36 -1.23
C ASN A 6 -2.94 -25.08 -0.23
N PHE A 7 -3.19 -24.26 0.80
CA PHE A 7 -2.24 -24.04 1.89
C PHE A 7 -2.39 -25.19 2.92
N PRO A 8 -1.33 -25.97 3.23
CA PRO A 8 -1.40 -26.91 4.32
C PRO A 8 -1.45 -26.17 5.66
N LEU A 9 -2.54 -26.39 6.39
CA LEU A 9 -2.70 -26.01 7.80
C LEU A 9 -1.54 -26.59 8.62
N PHE A 10 -0.62 -25.73 9.06
CA PHE A 10 0.38 -26.10 10.04
C PHE A 10 -0.31 -26.37 11.38
N ARG A 11 -0.48 -27.66 11.68
CA ARG A 11 -0.94 -28.17 12.98
C ARG A 11 0.16 -27.93 14.01
N CYS A 12 0.03 -26.86 14.79
CA CYS A 12 0.90 -26.56 15.91
C CYS A 12 0.60 -27.56 17.04
N SER A 13 1.42 -28.61 17.19
CA SER A 13 1.34 -29.56 18.30
C SER A 13 2.34 -29.12 19.39
N PRO A 14 1.89 -28.81 20.62
CA PRO A 14 2.77 -28.49 21.72
C PRO A 14 3.09 -29.78 22.49
N GLN A 15 4.25 -30.39 22.25
CA GLN A 15 4.75 -31.46 23.10
C GLN A 15 5.97 -30.96 23.88
N LEU A 16 5.71 -30.28 24.99
CA LEU A 16 6.68 -30.16 26.09
C LEU A 16 6.96 -31.59 26.60
N HIS A 17 8.21 -32.03 26.64
CA HIS A 17 8.74 -32.84 27.76
C HIS A 17 10.25 -33.09 27.67
N ARG A 18 10.90 -32.77 28.80
CA ARG A 18 12.13 -33.35 29.38
C ARG A 18 13.49 -32.96 28.82
N PHE A 19 14.00 -31.89 29.44
CA PHE A 19 15.27 -31.83 30.17
C PHE A 19 16.05 -33.17 30.28
N ARG A 20 17.26 -33.19 29.72
CA ARG A 20 18.40 -34.00 30.19
C ARG A 20 19.69 -33.19 29.98
N PRO A 21 20.34 -32.70 31.05
CA PRO A 21 21.68 -32.13 30.94
C PRO A 21 22.77 -33.16 31.28
N ALA A 22 23.97 -32.89 30.73
CA ALA A 22 25.32 -33.33 31.10
C ALA A 22 26.03 -34.28 30.10
N PRO A 23 27.38 -34.28 30.03
CA PRO A 23 28.37 -33.45 30.73
C PRO A 23 29.29 -32.63 29.82
N LEU A 24 30.02 -31.73 30.49
CA LEU A 24 31.01 -30.79 30.00
C LEU A 24 32.14 -31.45 29.19
N SER A 25 32.25 -31.06 27.92
CA SER A 25 33.51 -31.10 27.16
C SER A 25 33.80 -29.66 26.74
N LEU A 26 34.68 -28.99 27.51
CA LEU A 26 35.28 -27.71 27.09
C LEU A 26 36.29 -28.01 25.96
N SER A 27 35.80 -28.14 24.74
CA SER A 27 36.61 -27.85 23.56
C SER A 27 36.32 -26.40 23.14
N PHE A 28 36.95 -25.46 23.84
CA PHE A 28 36.94 -24.05 23.48
C PHE A 28 37.83 -23.82 22.26
N ARG A 29 37.32 -24.17 21.08
CA ARG A 29 37.70 -23.50 19.84
C ARG A 29 36.40 -23.04 19.19
N ARG A 30 35.86 -21.91 19.68
CA ARG A 30 34.99 -21.11 18.83
C ARG A 30 35.85 -20.64 17.67
N ALA A 31 35.80 -21.36 16.55
CA ALA A 31 36.32 -20.86 15.30
C ALA A 31 35.58 -19.55 15.04
N ILE A 32 36.28 -18.41 15.19
CA ILE A 32 35.75 -17.13 14.77
C ILE A 32 35.60 -17.26 13.26
N SER A 33 34.36 -17.43 12.79
CA SER A 33 34.08 -17.48 11.37
C SER A 33 34.28 -16.08 10.80
N LEU A 34 35.50 -15.78 10.34
CA LEU A 34 35.84 -14.57 9.59
C LEU A 34 35.32 -14.61 8.14
N SER A 35 34.54 -15.64 7.77
CA SER A 35 33.72 -15.51 6.58
C SER A 35 32.86 -14.28 6.80
N VAL A 36 33.09 -13.21 6.04
CA VAL A 36 32.11 -12.16 5.84
C VAL A 36 30.86 -12.91 5.41
N VAL A 37 29.98 -13.23 6.37
CA VAL A 37 28.70 -13.85 6.08
C VAL A 37 28.07 -12.77 5.24
N HIS A 38 28.08 -12.99 3.93
CA HIS A 38 27.54 -12.07 2.96
C HIS A 38 26.05 -12.08 3.26
N ARG A 39 25.63 -11.18 4.17
CA ARG A 39 24.28 -11.12 4.71
C ARG A 39 23.38 -10.57 3.61
N LYS A 40 23.14 -11.39 2.59
CA LYS A 40 22.22 -11.10 1.47
C LYS A 40 20.86 -10.68 1.99
N GLY A 41 20.47 -11.11 3.20
CA GLY A 41 19.22 -10.72 3.84
C GLY A 41 19.12 -9.23 4.20
N HIS A 42 20.17 -8.63 4.79
CA HIS A 42 20.10 -7.24 5.22
C HIS A 42 20.20 -6.25 4.04
N SER A 43 21.04 -6.56 3.06
CA SER A 43 21.17 -5.73 1.85
C SER A 43 19.96 -5.86 0.93
N HIS A 44 19.41 -7.06 0.75
CA HIS A 44 18.22 -7.26 -0.08
C HIS A 44 16.97 -6.59 0.52
N TRP A 45 16.73 -6.73 1.84
CA TRP A 45 15.60 -6.07 2.48
C TRP A 45 15.72 -4.55 2.40
N GLN A 46 16.91 -4.00 2.66
CA GLN A 46 17.17 -2.58 2.54
C GLN A 46 16.88 -2.09 1.11
N ASN A 47 17.39 -2.78 0.09
CA ASN A 47 17.13 -2.43 -1.30
C ASN A 47 15.64 -2.53 -1.67
N THR A 48 14.96 -3.59 -1.24
CA THR A 48 13.52 -3.79 -1.48
C THR A 48 12.71 -2.68 -0.83
N LYS A 49 13.07 -2.28 0.39
CA LYS A 49 12.47 -1.16 1.11
C LYS A 49 12.68 0.14 0.37
N ASP A 50 13.90 0.43 -0.07
CA ASP A 50 14.23 1.69 -0.74
C ASP A 50 13.55 1.81 -2.10
N VAL A 51 13.51 0.72 -2.87
CA VAL A 51 12.79 0.67 -4.16
C VAL A 51 11.28 0.84 -3.94
N LYS A 52 10.70 0.15 -2.96
CA LYS A 52 9.28 0.31 -2.61
C LYS A 52 8.99 1.75 -2.18
N ALA A 53 9.80 2.32 -1.29
CA ALA A 53 9.62 3.69 -0.81
C ALA A 53 9.64 4.71 -1.95
N LYS A 54 10.57 4.58 -2.90
CA LYS A 54 10.63 5.43 -4.10
C LYS A 54 9.37 5.29 -4.96
N ASN A 55 8.95 4.05 -5.23
CA ASN A 55 7.76 3.79 -6.03
C ASN A 55 6.47 4.29 -5.36
N ASP A 56 6.36 4.11 -4.04
CA ASP A 56 5.21 4.56 -3.26
C ASP A 56 5.17 6.08 -3.19
N ALA A 57 6.32 6.76 -3.09
CA ALA A 57 6.41 8.21 -3.18
C ALA A 57 5.94 8.74 -4.55
N ILE A 58 6.33 8.09 -5.64
CA ILE A 58 5.88 8.45 -7.00
C ILE A 58 4.36 8.29 -7.13
N ARG A 59 3.81 7.16 -6.67
CA ARG A 59 2.35 6.92 -6.68
C ARG A 59 1.60 7.96 -5.85
N ALA A 60 2.08 8.26 -4.65
CA ALA A 60 1.48 9.25 -3.77
C ALA A 60 1.52 10.66 -4.38
N SER A 61 2.64 11.05 -4.99
CA SER A 61 2.78 12.33 -5.68
C SER A 61 1.80 12.45 -6.85
N GLY A 62 1.71 11.43 -7.71
CA GLY A 62 0.77 11.40 -8.83
C GLY A 62 -0.68 11.48 -8.37
N LEU A 63 -1.06 10.74 -7.33
CA LEU A 63 -2.39 10.84 -6.72
C LEU A 63 -2.67 12.27 -6.22
N ASN A 64 -1.73 12.87 -5.49
CA ASN A 64 -1.88 14.21 -4.92
C ASN A 64 -2.03 15.27 -6.02
N GLU A 65 -1.31 15.14 -7.12
CA GLU A 65 -1.44 16.02 -8.28
C GLU A 65 -2.83 15.92 -8.91
N MET A 66 -3.31 14.71 -9.17
CA MET A 66 -4.66 14.49 -9.70
C MET A 66 -5.75 15.04 -8.77
N MET A 67 -5.58 14.92 -7.45
CA MET A 67 -6.51 15.50 -6.48
C MET A 67 -6.47 17.03 -6.48
N LYS A 68 -5.30 17.65 -6.69
CA LYS A 68 -5.19 19.12 -6.87
C LYS A 68 -5.91 19.57 -8.14
N GLN A 69 -5.75 18.83 -9.25
CA GLN A 69 -6.44 19.12 -10.51
C GLN A 69 -7.96 18.95 -10.35
N THR A 70 -8.40 17.91 -9.65
CA THR A 70 -9.82 17.67 -9.34
C THR A 70 -10.43 18.85 -8.58
N ARG A 71 -9.76 19.36 -7.54
CA ARG A 71 -10.20 20.56 -6.81
C ARG A 71 -10.39 21.78 -7.70
N LYS A 72 -9.52 21.96 -8.70
CA LYS A 72 -9.66 23.06 -9.66
C LYS A 72 -10.84 22.85 -10.60
N ALA A 73 -11.02 21.62 -11.11
CA ALA A 73 -12.10 21.28 -12.02
C ALA A 73 -13.50 21.32 -11.37
N VAL A 74 -13.60 20.97 -10.09
CA VAL A 74 -14.88 20.97 -9.34
C VAL A 74 -15.48 22.37 -9.21
N LYS A 75 -14.67 23.44 -9.28
CA LYS A 75 -15.19 24.81 -9.30
C LYS A 75 -16.16 25.08 -10.45
N ASP A 76 -15.97 24.38 -11.58
CA ASP A 76 -16.79 24.53 -12.78
C ASP A 76 -18.04 23.60 -12.75
N GLY A 77 -18.14 22.71 -11.75
CA GLY A 77 -19.24 21.74 -11.61
C GLY A 77 -18.78 20.40 -11.05
N TYR A 78 -19.65 19.76 -10.25
CA TYR A 78 -19.35 18.53 -9.49
C TYR A 78 -19.57 17.23 -10.29
N ASP A 79 -20.31 17.30 -11.40
CA ASP A 79 -20.70 16.11 -12.15
C ASP A 79 -19.67 15.72 -13.22
N PRO A 80 -19.16 14.47 -13.22
CA PRO A 80 -18.20 14.01 -14.22
C PRO A 80 -18.82 13.77 -15.60
N LYS A 81 -20.14 13.83 -15.74
CA LYS A 81 -20.80 13.68 -17.06
C LYS A 81 -20.86 15.00 -17.82
N THR A 82 -21.04 16.10 -17.10
CA THR A 82 -21.14 17.45 -17.68
C THR A 82 -19.77 18.11 -17.84
N ASN A 83 -18.82 17.80 -16.95
CA ASN A 83 -17.50 18.43 -16.97
C ASN A 83 -16.44 17.57 -17.71
N ARG A 84 -16.04 18.02 -18.90
CA ARG A 84 -14.98 17.37 -19.72
C ARG A 84 -13.62 17.31 -19.00
N ARG A 85 -13.31 18.25 -18.09
CA ARG A 85 -12.06 18.24 -17.31
C ARG A 85 -12.03 17.09 -16.30
N LEU A 86 -13.16 16.83 -15.63
CA LEU A 86 -13.27 15.71 -14.69
C LEU A 86 -13.17 14.35 -15.41
N GLN A 87 -13.75 14.23 -16.60
CA GLN A 87 -13.60 13.02 -17.44
C GLN A 87 -12.15 12.73 -17.79
N LYS A 88 -11.43 13.76 -18.25
CA LYS A 88 -10.01 13.63 -18.58
C LYS A 88 -9.19 13.17 -17.37
N ILE A 89 -9.45 13.75 -16.19
CA ILE A 89 -8.76 13.35 -14.95
C ILE A 89 -9.07 11.87 -14.61
N MET A 90 -10.31 11.42 -14.76
CA MET A 90 -10.69 10.02 -14.55
C MET A 90 -9.96 9.07 -15.52
N GLU A 91 -9.86 9.44 -16.79
CA GLU A 91 -9.13 8.67 -17.79
C GLU A 91 -7.64 8.62 -17.47
N ASP A 92 -7.04 9.73 -17.08
CA ASP A 92 -5.62 9.80 -16.77
C ASP A 92 -5.28 9.02 -15.48
N MET A 93 -6.17 9.04 -14.47
CA MET A 93 -6.03 8.15 -13.30
C MET A 93 -6.10 6.67 -13.69
N LYS A 94 -6.99 6.30 -14.62
CA LYS A 94 -7.10 4.92 -15.13
C LYS A 94 -5.83 4.51 -15.88
N LYS A 95 -5.27 5.39 -16.73
CA LYS A 95 -4.00 5.15 -17.45
C LYS A 95 -2.84 4.93 -16.48
N GLN A 96 -2.79 5.69 -15.39
CA GLN A 96 -1.74 5.57 -14.36
C GLN A 96 -1.99 4.46 -13.34
N SER A 97 -3.05 3.65 -13.49
CA SER A 97 -3.46 2.62 -12.53
C SER A 97 -3.64 3.16 -11.09
N LEU A 98 -4.07 4.41 -10.97
CA LEU A 98 -4.36 5.06 -9.70
C LEU A 98 -5.78 4.69 -9.21
N PRO A 99 -6.03 4.68 -7.88
CA PRO A 99 -7.30 4.25 -7.32
C PRO A 99 -8.43 5.25 -7.64
N LEU A 100 -9.38 4.82 -8.48
CA LEU A 100 -10.58 5.58 -8.88
C LEU A 100 -11.54 5.81 -7.72
N ASP A 101 -11.57 4.91 -6.73
CA ASP A 101 -12.46 5.04 -5.57
C ASP A 101 -12.15 6.28 -4.75
N LYS A 102 -10.86 6.65 -4.63
CA LYS A 102 -10.45 7.88 -3.94
C LYS A 102 -11.01 9.12 -4.63
N PHE A 103 -11.10 9.10 -5.96
CA PHE A 103 -11.69 10.21 -6.73
C PHE A 103 -13.20 10.31 -6.49
N ARG A 104 -13.92 9.18 -6.53
CA ARG A 104 -15.37 9.14 -6.27
C ARG A 104 -15.71 9.60 -4.85
N THR A 105 -15.06 9.03 -3.84
CA THR A 105 -15.24 9.45 -2.44
C THR A 105 -14.88 10.91 -2.23
N PHE A 106 -13.91 11.44 -2.98
CA PHE A 106 -13.55 12.86 -2.90
C PHE A 106 -14.66 13.76 -3.45
N LEU A 107 -15.26 13.42 -4.60
CA LEU A 107 -16.39 14.16 -5.16
C LEU A 107 -17.62 14.12 -4.24
N GLU A 108 -17.93 12.95 -3.67
CA GLU A 108 -19.04 12.80 -2.71
C GLU A 108 -18.85 13.70 -1.48
N LYS A 109 -17.63 13.73 -0.92
CA LYS A 109 -17.30 14.62 0.20
C LYS A 109 -17.45 16.10 -0.16
N LEU A 110 -17.04 16.50 -1.35
CA LEU A 110 -17.19 17.89 -1.79
C LEU A 110 -18.66 18.27 -1.98
N LYS A 111 -19.48 17.36 -2.51
CA LYS A 111 -20.94 17.56 -2.63
C LYS A 111 -21.63 17.70 -1.26
N GLN A 112 -21.19 16.93 -0.26
CA GLN A 112 -21.75 16.99 1.10
C GLN A 112 -21.40 18.28 1.85
N ASN A 113 -20.23 18.86 1.57
CA ASN A 113 -19.73 20.06 2.24
C ASN A 113 -20.15 21.37 1.57
N ALA A 114 -20.67 21.33 0.34
CA ALA A 114 -21.35 22.48 -0.24
C ALA A 114 -22.68 22.67 0.53
N PRO A 115 -22.91 23.83 1.17
CA PRO A 115 -24.20 24.08 1.80
C PRO A 115 -25.28 23.92 0.73
N LYS A 116 -26.22 23.02 0.98
CA LYS A 116 -27.43 22.92 0.18
C LYS A 116 -28.21 24.18 0.50
N GLU A 117 -28.25 25.13 -0.43
CA GLU A 117 -29.30 26.14 -0.40
C GLU A 117 -30.58 25.38 -0.69
N ASP A 118 -31.34 25.16 0.37
CA ASP A 118 -32.59 24.45 0.34
C ASP A 118 -33.53 25.18 -0.63
N GLU A 119 -33.92 24.48 -1.69
CA GLU A 119 -35.14 24.79 -2.43
C GLU A 119 -36.32 24.63 -1.46
N ASN A 120 -36.65 25.70 -0.73
CA ASN A 120 -38.00 25.94 -0.24
C ASN A 120 -38.53 27.19 -0.93
N LYS A 121 -39.17 26.96 -2.07
CA LYS A 121 -39.93 27.95 -2.82
C LYS A 121 -41.30 27.33 -3.09
N GLU A 122 -42.19 27.43 -2.11
CA GLU A 122 -43.62 27.75 -2.24
C GLU A 122 -44.25 28.02 -0.86
#